data_AF-A0A257QJ90-F1
#
_entry.id   AF-A0A257QJ90-F1
#
_cell.length_a   1.000
_cell.length_b   1.000
_cell.length_c   1.000
_cell.angle_alpha   90.00
_cell.angle_beta   90.00
_cell.angle_gamma   90.00
#
_symmetry.space_group_name_H-M   'P 1'
#
loop_
_entity.id
_entity.type
_entity.pdbx_description
1 polymer ?
#
loop_
_entity_poly.entity_id
_entity_poly.type
_entity_poly.pdbx_seq_one_letter_code
_entity_poly.pdbx_strand_id
1 'polypeptide(L)' 'PAHPDTFSGSGRGYRDSTKRNMPKRWFDELPHTHVALDDALGQGALFCNMLLEARRLAPTPPARQTERHE' A
#
# COMPACT_ATOMS: atom_id res chain seq x y z
N PRO A 1 20.31 -1.82 -2.03
CA PRO A 1 20.29 -0.44 -2.60
C PRO A 1 18.88 0.17 -2.50
N ALA A 2 18.71 1.17 -1.63
CA ALA A 2 17.42 1.84 -1.40
C ALA A 2 17.07 2.76 -2.57
N HIS A 3 15.89 2.56 -3.16
CA HIS A 3 15.35 3.40 -4.24
C HIS A 3 15.01 4.79 -3.65
N PRO A 4 15.27 5.91 -4.36
CA PRO A 4 15.02 7.27 -3.84
C PRO A 4 13.57 7.57 -3.47
N ASP A 5 12.62 6.71 -3.87
CA ASP A 5 11.19 6.85 -3.57
C ASP A 5 10.67 5.87 -2.52
N THR A 6 11.55 5.07 -1.91
CA THR A 6 11.13 4.10 -0.88
C THR A 6 10.48 4.89 0.26
N PHE A 7 9.20 4.61 0.52
CA PHE A 7 8.48 5.21 1.65
C PHE A 7 9.17 4.70 2.90
N SER A 8 10.10 5.50 3.45
CA SER A 8 10.61 5.28 4.79
C SER A 8 9.43 5.49 5.72
N GLY A 9 8.71 4.40 6.02
CA GLY A 9 7.61 4.31 6.98
C GLY A 9 8.09 4.51 8.42
N SER A 10 9.00 5.45 8.62
CA SER A 10 9.63 5.76 9.89
C SER A 10 8.90 6.96 10.51
N GLY A 11 7.85 6.69 11.30
CA GLY A 11 7.48 7.55 12.43
C GLY A 11 6.83 8.91 12.14
N ARG A 12 6.18 9.13 11.00
CA ARG A 12 5.32 10.31 10.82
C ARG A 12 3.94 10.06 11.43
N GLY A 13 3.37 11.04 12.12
CA GLY A 13 2.13 10.87 12.86
C GLY A 13 0.93 10.65 11.93
N TYR A 14 -0.21 10.19 12.45
CA TYR A 14 -1.44 9.98 11.67
C TYR A 14 -1.82 11.20 10.79
N ARG A 15 -1.53 12.41 11.25
CA ARG A 15 -1.79 13.67 10.53
C ARG A 15 -0.94 13.83 9.26
N ASP A 16 0.18 13.14 9.16
CA ASP A 16 1.10 13.22 8.03
C ASP A 16 0.78 12.21 6.92
N SER A 17 -0.20 11.31 7.16
CA SER A 17 -0.73 10.34 6.19
C SER A 17 -1.61 11.01 5.13
N THR A 18 -1.09 12.07 4.51
CA THR A 18 -1.76 12.82 3.45
C THR A 18 -1.29 12.33 2.08
N LYS A 19 -2.13 12.48 1.04
CA LYS A 19 -1.79 12.08 -0.35
C LYS A 19 -0.47 12.67 -0.85
N ARG A 20 -0.13 13.89 -0.39
CA ARG A 20 1.14 14.57 -0.73
C ARG A 20 2.38 13.82 -0.26
N ASN A 21 2.26 13.09 0.85
CA ASN A 21 3.36 12.34 1.45
C ASN A 21 3.36 10.87 1.01
N MET A 22 2.38 10.44 0.21
CA MET A 22 2.33 9.10 -0.35
C MET A 22 3.21 8.99 -1.59
N PRO A 23 3.85 7.83 -1.81
CA PRO A 23 4.61 7.60 -3.03
C PRO A 23 3.78 7.77 -4.29
N LYS A 24 4.31 8.49 -5.28
CA LYS A 24 3.62 8.73 -6.56
C LYS A 24 3.25 7.42 -7.28
N ARG A 25 4.10 6.40 -7.18
CA ARG A 25 3.89 5.07 -7.78
C ARG A 25 2.66 4.32 -7.24
N TRP A 26 2.07 4.77 -6.13
CA TRP A 26 0.83 4.17 -5.63
C TRP A 26 -0.40 4.68 -6.38
N PHE A 27 -0.28 5.83 -7.06
CA PHE A 27 -1.36 6.43 -7.83
C PHE A 27 -1.24 6.03 -9.29
N ASP A 28 -2.24 5.33 -9.80
CA ASP A 28 -2.39 5.02 -11.22
C ASP A 28 -3.11 6.16 -11.95
N GLU A 29 -2.83 6.33 -13.24
CA GLU A 29 -3.52 7.29 -14.12
C GLU A 29 -4.91 6.74 -14.51
N LEU A 30 -5.79 6.60 -13.52
CA LEU A 30 -7.19 6.25 -13.74
C LEU A 30 -8.04 7.52 -13.91
N PRO A 31 -9.11 7.47 -14.73
CA PRO A 31 -9.98 8.62 -14.94
C PRO A 31 -10.58 9.12 -13.63
N HIS A 32 -10.43 10.41 -13.33
CA HIS A 32 -11.08 11.09 -12.20
C HIS A 32 -12.22 11.96 -12.72
N THR A 33 -13.27 11.30 -13.19
CA THR A 33 -14.42 11.91 -13.92
C THR A 33 -15.51 12.45 -12.98
N HIS A 34 -15.32 12.39 -11.66
CA HIS A 34 -16.35 12.63 -10.63
C HIS A 34 -17.52 11.62 -10.66
N VAL A 35 -17.36 10.51 -11.39
CA VAL A 35 -18.27 9.37 -11.31
C VAL A 35 -17.81 8.48 -10.16
N ALA A 36 -18.73 8.17 -9.23
CA ALA A 36 -18.42 7.40 -8.03
C ALA A 36 -17.76 6.04 -8.32
N LEU A 37 -18.12 5.42 -9.45
CA LEU A 37 -17.52 4.16 -9.89
C LEU A 37 -16.05 4.33 -10.28
N ASP A 38 -15.72 5.38 -11.02
CA ASP A 38 -14.34 5.66 -11.45
C ASP A 38 -13.46 6.03 -10.25
N ASP A 39 -14.02 6.79 -9.30
CA ASP A 39 -13.35 7.06 -8.02
C ASP A 39 -13.11 5.78 -7.23
N ALA A 40 -14.08 4.86 -7.18
CA ALA A 40 -13.92 3.58 -6.50
C ALA A 40 -12.84 2.69 -7.14
N LEU A 41 -12.76 2.68 -8.47
CA LEU A 41 -11.68 2.00 -9.20
C LEU A 41 -10.31 2.62 -8.87
N GLY A 42 -10.22 3.95 -8.87
CA GLY A 42 -9.03 4.70 -8.48
C GLY A 42 -8.58 4.39 -7.04
N GLN A 43 -9.51 4.38 -6.08
CA GLN A 43 -9.19 4.04 -4.69
C GLN A 43 -8.81 2.56 -4.53
N GLY A 44 -9.44 1.65 -5.28
CA GLY A 44 -9.12 0.22 -5.27
C GLY A 44 -7.71 -0.06 -5.79
N ALA A 45 -7.32 0.58 -6.90
CA ALA A 45 -5.98 0.47 -7.46
C ALA A 45 -4.91 0.96 -6.48
N LEU A 46 -5.13 2.13 -5.87
CA LEU A 46 -4.28 2.70 -4.83
C LEU A 46 -4.06 1.70 -3.67
N PHE A 47 -5.13 1.09 -3.17
CA PHE A 47 -5.05 0.10 -2.10
C PHE A 47 -4.22 -1.14 -2.49
N CYS A 48 -4.43 -1.68 -3.69
CA CYS A 48 -3.67 -2.83 -4.18
C CYS A 48 -2.18 -2.53 -4.27
N ASN A 49 -1.80 -1.33 -4.74
CA ASN A 49 -0.40 -0.90 -4.82
C ASN A 49 0.24 -0.80 -3.43
N MET A 50 -0.47 -0.25 -2.45
CA MET A 50 -0.04 -0.22 -1.04
C MET A 50 0.17 -1.62 -0.48
N LEU A 51 -0.78 -2.54 -0.72
CA LEU A 51 -0.73 -3.90 -0.21
C LEU A 51 0.45 -4.68 -0.82
N LEU A 52 0.68 -4.52 -2.13
CA LEU A 52 1.80 -5.14 -2.81
C LEU A 52 3.14 -4.70 -2.23
N GLU A 53 3.30 -3.41 -1.96
CA GLU A 53 4.52 -2.89 -1.33
C GLU A 53 4.68 -3.38 0.11
N ALA A 54 3.60 -3.37 0.90
CA ALA A 54 3.61 -3.91 2.26
C ALA A 54 4.03 -5.39 2.28
N ARG A 55 3.55 -6.20 1.33
CA ARG A 55 3.93 -7.62 1.18
C ARG A 55 5.38 -7.81 0.74
N ARG A 56 5.94 -6.89 -0.05
CA ARG A 56 7.37 -6.92 -0.45
C ARG A 56 8.29 -6.56 0.71
N LEU A 57 7.81 -5.71 1.63
CA LEU A 57 8.57 -5.28 2.82
C LEU A 57 8.38 -6.23 4.01
N ALA A 58 7.31 -7.03 4.03
CA ALA A 58 7.06 -7.99 5.08
C ALA A 58 8.08 -9.15 5.01
N PRO A 59 8.75 -9.49 6.12
CA PRO A 59 9.53 -10.72 6.18
C PRO A 59 8.58 -11.91 5.97
N THR A 60 9.06 -12.93 5.26
CA THR A 60 8.29 -14.17 5.05
C THR A 60 7.78 -14.68 6.39
N PRO A 61 6.45 -14.79 6.60
CA PRO A 61 5.95 -15.30 7.86
C PRO A 61 6.48 -16.72 8.06
N PRO A 62 6.94 -17.09 9.27
CA PRO A 62 7.40 -18.44 9.53
C PRO A 62 6.29 -19.43 9.16
N ALA A 63 6.67 -20.54 8.52
CA ALA A 63 5.74 -21.57 8.08
C ALA A 63 4.80 -21.91 9.25
N ARG A 64 3.48 -21.72 9.02
CA ARG A 64 2.43 -21.97 10.01
C ARG A 64 2.59 -23.40 10.52
N GLN A 65 3.05 -23.57 11.76
CA GLN A 65 3.05 -24.87 12.40
C GLN A 65 1.59 -25.26 12.60
N THR A 66 1.10 -26.19 11.78
CA THR A 66 -0.19 -26.82 11.99
C THR A 66 -0.07 -27.72 13.20
N GLU A 67 -0.38 -27.20 14.39
CA GLU A 67 -0.61 -28.03 15.55
C GLU A 67 -1.90 -28.82 15.31
N ARG A 68 -1.74 -30.08 14.89
CA ARG A 68 -2.78 -31.09 15.10
C ARG A 68 -2.83 -31.32 16.60
N HIS A 69 -3.84 -30.76 17.25
CA HIS A 69 -4.21 -31.18 18.60
C HIS A 69 -5.05 -32.46 18.45
N GLU A 70 -4.50 -33.59 18.92
CA GLU A 70 -5.22 -34.84 19.20
C GLU A 70 -6.01 -34.73 20.52
#